data_AF-A0A2S0RGG7-F1
#
_entry.id   AF-A0A2S0RGG7-F1
#
_cell.length_a   1.000
_cell.length_b   1.000
_cell.length_c   1.000
_cell.angle_alpha   90.00
_cell.angle_beta   90.00
_cell.angle_gamma   90.00
#
_symmetry.space_group_name_H-M   'P 1'
#
loop_
_entity.id
_entity.type
_entity.pdbx_description
1 polymer ?
#
loop_
_entity_poly.entity_id
_entity_poly.type
_entity_poly.pdbx_seq_one_letter_code
_entity_poly.pdbx_strand_id
1 'polypeptide(L)'
;MKPEPRITLTLSPTDKFIELICWLSIINIWILVFVNYPKLPGIIPIHFDLSGKADGFGAKENLFALPVVTTVVAVGLTLLNRFPHRFNHLVTITPDNALRQYTMATRFIRCLKLATVLIFGLVVWGMIRSASGH
;
A
#
# COMPACT_ATOMS: atom_id res chain seq x y z
N MET A 1 -18.64 -17.01 -24.87
CA MET A 1 -18.93 -15.99 -23.83
C MET A 1 -18.88 -14.61 -24.46
N LYS A 2 -19.80 -13.69 -24.12
CA LYS A 2 -19.70 -12.29 -24.56
C LYS A 2 -18.54 -11.61 -23.80
N PRO A 3 -17.74 -10.75 -24.46
CA PRO A 3 -16.68 -10.04 -23.76
C PRO A 3 -17.26 -9.12 -22.69
N GLU A 4 -16.60 -9.03 -21.54
CA GLU A 4 -17.03 -8.10 -20.49
C GLU A 4 -17.05 -6.64 -21.00
N PRO A 5 -18.05 -5.83 -20.60
CA PRO A 5 -18.13 -4.44 -21.01
C PRO A 5 -16.87 -3.65 -20.62
N ARG A 6 -16.31 -2.88 -21.56
CA ARG A 6 -15.19 -1.98 -21.28
C ARG A 6 -15.73 -0.56 -21.12
N ILE A 7 -15.80 -0.12 -19.87
CA ILE A 7 -16.26 1.23 -19.53
C ILE A 7 -15.15 2.04 -18.87
N THR A 8 -15.13 3.34 -19.14
CA THR A 8 -14.24 4.29 -18.47
C THR A 8 -14.87 4.73 -17.15
N LEU A 9 -14.21 4.45 -16.03
CA LEU A 9 -14.68 4.89 -14.72
C LEU A 9 -14.24 6.31 -14.43
N THR A 10 -15.15 7.13 -13.91
CA THR A 10 -14.84 8.43 -13.32
C THR A 10 -14.62 8.26 -11.82
N LEU A 11 -13.54 8.85 -11.29
CA LEU A 11 -13.25 8.77 -9.85
C LEU A 11 -14.19 9.69 -9.07
N SER A 12 -14.87 9.13 -8.06
CA SER A 12 -15.65 9.94 -7.12
C SER A 12 -14.74 10.78 -6.22
N PRO A 13 -15.25 11.82 -5.55
CA PRO A 13 -14.49 12.59 -4.57
C PRO A 13 -13.86 11.71 -3.48
N THR A 14 -14.57 10.69 -3.00
CA THR A 14 -14.05 9.72 -2.03
C THR A 14 -12.87 8.93 -2.59
N ASP A 15 -12.95 8.48 -3.84
CA ASP A 15 -11.87 7.72 -4.47
C ASP A 15 -10.61 8.59 -4.64
N LYS A 16 -10.78 9.87 -5.01
CA LYS A 16 -9.69 10.85 -5.09
C LYS A 16 -9.06 11.13 -3.74
N PHE A 17 -9.87 11.25 -2.69
CA PHE A 17 -9.39 11.47 -1.33
C PHE A 17 -8.56 10.28 -0.80
N ILE A 18 -9.04 9.04 -1.03
CA ILE A 18 -8.29 7.82 -0.68
C ILE A 18 -6.94 7.77 -1.42
N GLU A 19 -6.94 8.06 -2.72
CA GLU A 19 -5.71 8.13 -3.52
C GLU A 19 -4.75 9.19 -3.00
N LEU A 20 -5.24 10.40 -2.71
CA LEU A 20 -4.43 11.49 -2.17
C LEU A 20 -3.75 11.09 -0.85
N ILE A 21 -4.52 10.57 0.12
CA ILE A 21 -3.96 10.12 1.40
C ILE A 21 -2.92 9.03 1.16
N CYS A 22 -3.21 8.06 0.29
CA CYS A 22 -2.29 6.96 0.02
C CYS A 22 -0.94 7.45 -0.50
N TRP A 23 -0.94 8.35 -1.48
CA TRP A 23 0.31 8.90 -2.03
C TRP A 23 1.04 9.80 -1.03
N LEU A 24 0.32 10.60 -0.24
CA LEU A 24 0.92 11.38 0.85
C LEU A 24 1.55 10.47 1.92
N SER A 25 0.91 9.35 2.26
CA SER A 25 1.48 8.36 3.18
C SER A 25 2.77 7.74 2.64
N ILE A 26 2.84 7.38 1.34
CA ILE A 26 4.07 6.87 0.72
C ILE A 26 5.20 7.92 0.80
N ILE A 27 4.91 9.17 0.46
CA ILE A 27 5.88 10.27 0.57
C ILE A 27 6.36 10.40 2.02
N ASN A 28 5.44 10.35 3.00
CA ASN A 28 5.77 10.44 4.42
C ASN A 28 6.68 9.28 4.88
N ILE A 29 6.46 8.04 4.39
CA ILE A 29 7.33 6.90 4.72
C ILE A 29 8.75 7.14 4.21
N TRP A 30 8.91 7.64 2.97
CA TRP A 30 10.23 7.98 2.43
C TRP A 30 10.91 9.09 3.24
N ILE A 31 10.19 10.16 3.57
CA ILE A 31 10.70 11.24 4.43
C ILE A 31 11.16 10.67 5.77
N LEU A 32 10.35 9.81 6.39
CA LEU A 32 10.64 9.20 7.68
C LEU A 32 11.95 8.39 7.64
N VAL A 33 12.16 7.60 6.58
CA VAL A 33 13.40 6.82 6.41
C VAL A 33 14.59 7.76 6.18
N PHE A 34 14.52 8.70 5.25
CA PHE A 34 15.66 9.58 4.94
C PHE A 34 16.09 10.46 6.12
N VAL A 35 15.13 10.98 6.89
CA VAL A 35 15.41 11.85 8.05
C VAL A 35 16.07 11.08 9.20
N ASN A 36 15.74 9.81 9.38
CA ASN A 36 16.22 9.01 10.51
C ASN A 36 17.44 8.14 10.16
N TYR A 37 17.59 7.70 8.91
CA TYR A 37 18.67 6.80 8.48
C TYR A 37 20.09 7.22 8.93
N PRO A 38 20.50 8.51 8.86
CA PRO A 38 21.83 8.92 9.32
C PRO A 38 22.07 8.75 10.82
N LYS A 39 21.00 8.73 11.61
CA LYS A 39 21.02 8.64 13.08
C LYS A 39 21.02 7.19 13.58
N LEU A 40 20.73 6.23 12.71
CA LEU A 40 20.60 4.83 13.09
C LEU A 40 21.96 4.17 13.28
N PRO A 41 22.09 3.25 14.27
CA PRO A 41 23.26 2.40 14.38
C PRO A 41 23.41 1.50 13.15
N GLY A 42 24.60 0.95 12.92
CA GLY A 42 24.86 0.07 11.77
C GLY A 42 23.98 -1.19 11.74
N ILE A 43 23.50 -1.64 12.90
CA ILE A 43 22.62 -2.80 13.06
C ILE A 43 21.32 -2.36 13.72
N ILE A 44 20.18 -2.72 13.14
CA ILE A 44 18.83 -2.39 13.62
C ILE A 44 17.95 -3.64 13.73
N PRO A 45 16.85 -3.60 14.51
CA PRO A 45 15.79 -4.60 14.45
C PRO A 45 15.17 -4.66 13.05
N ILE A 46 15.01 -5.87 12.51
CA ILE A 46 14.38 -6.12 11.20
C ILE A 46 13.28 -7.18 11.25
N HIS A 47 13.18 -7.94 12.34
CA HIS A 47 12.14 -8.91 12.59
C HIS A 47 11.63 -8.76 14.02
N PHE A 48 10.33 -9.00 14.20
CA PHE A 48 9.65 -8.90 15.49
C PHE A 48 8.75 -10.11 15.69
N ASP A 49 8.72 -10.62 16.92
CA ASP A 49 7.82 -11.69 17.32
C ASP A 49 6.37 -11.20 17.48
N LEU A 50 5.44 -12.12 17.80
CA LEU A 50 4.03 -11.80 18.03
C LEU A 50 3.79 -10.88 19.24
N SER A 51 4.78 -10.73 20.14
CA SER A 51 4.74 -9.79 21.26
C SER A 51 5.27 -8.40 20.90
N GLY A 52 5.75 -8.22 19.66
CA GLY A 52 6.36 -6.98 19.19
C GLY A 52 7.79 -6.77 19.67
N LYS A 53 8.46 -7.82 20.16
CA LYS A 53 9.88 -7.76 20.55
C LYS A 53 10.76 -8.11 19.37
N ALA A 54 11.87 -7.39 19.24
CA ALA A 54 12.86 -7.67 18.20
C ALA A 54 13.53 -9.03 18.47
N ASP A 55 13.38 -9.97 17.53
CA ASP A 55 13.99 -11.29 17.55
C ASP A 55 14.93 -11.52 16.35
N GLY A 56 15.03 -10.54 15.43
CA GLY A 56 15.98 -10.53 14.33
C GLY A 56 16.55 -9.14 14.05
N PHE A 57 17.86 -9.09 13.78
CA PHE A 57 18.63 -7.87 13.57
C PHE A 57 19.41 -7.93 12.26
N GLY A 58 19.65 -6.77 11.63
CA GLY A 58 20.42 -6.70 10.40
C GLY A 58 20.92 -5.30 10.09
N ALA A 59 21.60 -5.17 8.95
CA ALA A 59 22.19 -3.91 8.51
C ALA A 59 21.12 -2.83 8.32
N LYS A 60 21.41 -1.58 8.70
CA LYS A 60 20.43 -0.47 8.65
C LYS A 60 19.92 -0.16 7.25
N GLU A 61 20.66 -0.55 6.22
CA GLU A 61 20.27 -0.47 4.80
C GLU A 61 18.98 -1.24 4.52
N ASN A 62 18.69 -2.30 5.30
CA ASN A 62 17.46 -3.07 5.19
C ASN A 62 16.20 -2.23 5.45
N LEU A 63 16.33 -1.08 6.14
CA LEU A 63 15.22 -0.14 6.33
C LEU A 63 14.63 0.36 5.01
N PHE A 64 15.43 0.45 3.94
CA PHE A 64 14.96 0.89 2.62
C PHE A 64 14.12 -0.16 1.89
N ALA A 65 14.17 -1.44 2.30
CA ALA A 65 13.40 -2.47 1.63
C ALA A 65 11.88 -2.21 1.74
N LEU A 66 11.39 -1.80 2.91
CA LEU A 66 9.98 -1.53 3.14
C LEU A 66 9.41 -0.39 2.30
N PRO A 67 9.99 0.84 2.25
CA PRO A 67 9.45 1.90 1.39
C PRO A 67 9.49 1.52 -0.10
N VAL A 68 10.52 0.79 -0.55
CA VAL A 68 10.60 0.28 -1.93
C VAL A 68 9.47 -0.70 -2.22
N VAL A 69 9.31 -1.74 -1.41
CA VAL A 69 8.24 -2.73 -1.57
C VAL A 69 6.87 -2.07 -1.47
N THR A 70 6.67 -1.17 -0.51
CA THR A 70 5.43 -0.38 -0.36
C THR A 70 5.08 0.36 -1.64
N THR A 71 6.07 1.04 -2.24
CA THR A 71 5.90 1.82 -3.47
C THR A 71 5.58 0.90 -4.66
N VAL A 72 6.31 -0.21 -4.81
CA VAL A 72 6.10 -1.19 -5.90
C VAL A 72 4.70 -1.80 -5.81
N VAL A 73 4.27 -2.23 -4.62
CA VAL A 73 2.93 -2.78 -4.39
C VAL A 73 1.85 -1.72 -4.68
N ALA A 74 2.01 -0.50 -4.20
CA ALA A 74 1.05 0.58 -4.43
C ALA A 74 0.92 0.94 -5.93
N VAL A 75 2.04 0.99 -6.66
CA VAL A 75 2.04 1.19 -8.11
C VAL A 75 1.36 0.01 -8.82
N GLY A 76 1.69 -1.23 -8.43
CA GLY A 76 1.07 -2.43 -8.97
C GLY A 76 -0.45 -2.45 -8.82
N LEU A 77 -0.96 -2.14 -7.62
CA LEU A 77 -2.40 -2.02 -7.37
C LEU A 77 -3.05 -0.86 -8.14
N THR A 78 -2.32 0.24 -8.36
CA THR A 78 -2.79 1.37 -9.18
C THR A 78 -2.90 0.99 -10.66
N LEU A 79 -1.95 0.22 -11.19
CA LEU A 79 -1.99 -0.31 -12.55
C LEU A 79 -3.10 -1.36 -12.70
N LEU A 80 -3.27 -2.24 -11.72
CA LEU A 80 -4.36 -3.23 -11.67
C LEU A 80 -5.73 -2.55 -11.78
N ASN A 81 -5.94 -1.44 -11.06
CA ASN A 81 -7.17 -0.64 -11.10
C ASN A 81 -7.51 -0.02 -12.46
N ARG A 82 -6.60 -0.05 -13.44
CA ARG A 82 -6.90 0.36 -14.83
C ARG A 82 -7.68 -0.70 -15.61
N PHE A 83 -7.74 -1.93 -15.12
CA PHE A 83 -8.35 -3.07 -15.81
C PHE A 83 -9.42 -3.77 -14.95
N PRO A 84 -10.49 -3.08 -14.51
CA PRO A 84 -11.52 -3.66 -13.63
C PRO A 84 -12.27 -4.85 -14.25
N HIS A 85 -12.34 -4.94 -15.58
CA HIS A 85 -12.90 -6.06 -16.33
C HIS A 85 -12.07 -7.35 -16.28
N ARG A 86 -10.88 -7.31 -15.66
CA ARG A 86 -10.04 -8.50 -15.42
C ARG A 86 -10.12 -9.00 -13.98
N PHE A 87 -10.89 -8.32 -13.13
CA PHE A 87 -11.05 -8.72 -11.74
C PHE A 87 -11.93 -9.95 -11.68
N ASN A 88 -11.79 -10.72 -10.61
CA ASN A 88 -12.72 -11.80 -10.33
C ASN A 88 -14.01 -11.20 -9.75
N HIS A 89 -15.12 -11.35 -10.46
CA HIS A 89 -16.44 -10.86 -10.05
C HIS A 89 -17.31 -12.03 -9.61
N LEU A 90 -17.93 -11.93 -8.43
CA LEU A 90 -18.83 -12.97 -7.89
C LEU A 90 -20.15 -13.07 -8.66
N VAL A 91 -20.47 -12.06 -9.47
CA VAL A 91 -21.67 -11.98 -10.30
C VAL A 91 -21.29 -11.77 -11.75
N THR A 92 -22.12 -12.25 -12.67
CA THR A 92 -21.93 -11.99 -14.09
C THR A 92 -22.03 -10.49 -14.36
N ILE A 93 -21.03 -9.95 -15.06
CA ILE A 93 -21.02 -8.55 -15.45
C ILE A 93 -21.89 -8.35 -16.69
N THR A 94 -22.89 -7.49 -16.57
CA THR A 94 -23.79 -7.05 -17.64
C THR A 94 -23.61 -5.56 -17.90
N PRO A 95 -24.02 -5.05 -19.07
CA PRO A 95 -23.98 -3.61 -19.35
C PRO A 95 -24.65 -2.75 -18.25
N ASP A 96 -25.76 -3.23 -17.70
CA ASP A 96 -26.55 -2.51 -16.70
C ASP A 96 -25.88 -2.45 -15.32
N ASN A 97 -25.08 -3.46 -14.95
CA ASN A 97 -24.44 -3.54 -13.63
C ASN A 97 -22.94 -3.16 -13.63
N ALA A 98 -22.30 -3.10 -14.80
CA ALA A 98 -20.85 -2.94 -14.94
C ALA A 98 -20.32 -1.70 -14.21
N LEU A 99 -21.00 -0.56 -14.34
CA LEU A 99 -20.59 0.69 -13.69
C LEU A 99 -20.52 0.54 -12.17
N ARG A 100 -21.56 -0.03 -11.57
CA ARG A 100 -21.63 -0.23 -10.12
C ARG A 100 -20.58 -1.24 -9.66
N GLN A 101 -20.50 -2.39 -10.32
CA GLN A 101 -19.58 -3.46 -9.93
C GLN A 101 -18.11 -3.03 -10.04
N TYR A 102 -17.72 -2.42 -11.16
CA TYR A 102 -16.35 -1.96 -11.35
C TYR A 102 -15.99 -0.79 -10.42
N THR A 103 -16.94 0.11 -10.13
CA THR A 103 -16.71 1.17 -9.13
C THR A 103 -16.45 0.58 -7.75
N MET A 104 -17.28 -0.37 -7.30
CA MET A 104 -17.10 -1.03 -6.01
C MET A 104 -15.79 -1.81 -5.94
N ALA A 105 -15.48 -2.60 -6.98
CA ALA A 105 -14.29 -3.43 -7.00
C ALA A 105 -13.00 -2.58 -7.01
N THR A 106 -12.95 -1.52 -7.82
CA THR A 106 -11.76 -0.64 -7.84
C THR A 106 -11.63 0.18 -6.56
N ARG A 107 -12.74 0.62 -5.94
CA ARG A 107 -12.71 1.28 -4.63
C ARG A 107 -12.18 0.35 -3.54
N PHE A 108 -12.59 -0.92 -3.54
CA PHE A 108 -12.05 -1.91 -2.62
C PHE A 108 -10.52 -2.02 -2.75
N ILE A 109 -9.99 -2.12 -3.98
CA ILE A 109 -8.54 -2.14 -4.22
C ILE A 109 -7.85 -0.85 -3.75
N ARG A 110 -8.49 0.32 -3.87
CA ARG A 110 -7.95 1.59 -3.32
C ARG A 110 -7.87 1.57 -1.80
N CYS A 111 -8.91 1.09 -1.14
CA CYS A 111 -8.92 0.93 0.33
C CYS A 111 -7.84 -0.07 0.78
N LEU A 112 -7.73 -1.22 0.09
CA LEU A 112 -6.70 -2.22 0.36
C LEU A 112 -5.30 -1.62 0.20
N LYS A 113 -5.06 -0.91 -0.90
CA LYS A 113 -3.79 -0.20 -1.15
C LYS A 113 -3.45 0.76 -0.01
N LEU A 114 -4.40 1.60 0.41
CA LEU A 114 -4.20 2.53 1.52
C LEU A 114 -3.88 1.77 2.82
N ALA A 115 -4.65 0.72 3.15
CA ALA A 115 -4.42 -0.08 4.35
C ALA A 115 -3.03 -0.71 4.36
N THR A 116 -2.58 -1.30 3.24
CA THR A 116 -1.23 -1.86 3.10
C THR A 116 -0.15 -0.80 3.31
N VAL A 117 -0.29 0.39 2.70
CA VAL A 117 0.65 1.49 2.87
C VAL A 117 0.73 1.94 4.33
N LEU A 118 -0.41 2.10 5.00
CA LEU A 118 -0.44 2.51 6.41
C LEU A 118 0.19 1.46 7.33
N ILE A 119 -0.09 0.17 7.12
CA ILE A 119 0.52 -0.92 7.89
C ILE A 119 2.04 -0.93 7.71
N PHE A 120 2.54 -0.85 6.48
CA PHE A 120 3.99 -0.80 6.23
C PHE A 120 4.63 0.47 6.77
N GLY A 121 3.94 1.60 6.73
CA GLY A 121 4.40 2.84 7.38
C GLY A 121 4.52 2.70 8.90
N LEU A 122 3.57 2.03 9.55
CA LEU A 122 3.64 1.73 10.99
C LEU A 122 4.81 0.80 11.32
N VAL A 123 5.08 -0.21 10.48
CA VAL A 123 6.24 -1.10 10.65
C VAL A 123 7.55 -0.34 10.52
N VAL A 124 7.70 0.52 9.50
CA VAL A 124 8.89 1.38 9.33
C VAL A 124 9.09 2.28 10.55
N TRP A 125 8.02 2.90 11.03
CA TRP A 125 8.08 3.73 12.23
C TRP A 125 8.50 2.93 13.47
N GLY A 126 7.95 1.73 13.65
CA GLY A 126 8.33 0.81 14.72
C GLY A 126 9.82 0.44 14.67
N MET A 127 10.34 0.08 13.50
CA MET A 127 11.77 -0.23 13.31
C MET A 127 12.68 0.94 13.71
N ILE A 128 12.36 2.16 13.25
CA ILE A 128 13.13 3.37 13.57
C ILE A 128 13.09 3.65 15.08
N ARG A 129 11.92 3.55 15.69
CA ARG A 129 11.72 3.78 17.12
C ARG A 129 12.52 2.79 17.97
N SER A 130 12.39 1.50 17.69
CA SER A 130 13.13 0.45 18.40
C SER A 130 14.64 0.57 18.21
N ALA A 131 15.11 0.94 17.01
CA ALA A 131 16.53 1.16 16.74
C ALA A 131 17.08 2.40 17.48
N SER A 132 16.23 3.38 17.77
CA SER A 132 16.59 4.59 18.51
C SER A 132 16.50 4.41 20.04
N GLY A 133 16.19 3.20 20.52
CA GLY A 133 16.11 2.88 21.95
C GLY A 133 14.87 3.43 22.68
N HIS A 134 13.79 3.75 21.95
CA HIS A 134 12.54 4.33 22.50
C HIS A 134 11.31 3.47 22.21
#